data_AF-A0A5B6URB4-F1
#
_entry.id   AF-A0A5B6URB4-F1
#
_cell.length_a   1.000
_cell.length_b   1.000
_cell.length_c   1.000
_cell.angle_alpha   90.00
_cell.angle_beta   90.00
_cell.angle_gamma   90.00
#
_symmetry.space_group_name_H-M   'P 1'
#
loop_
_entity.id
_entity.type
_entity.pdbx_description
1 polymer ?
#
loop_
_entity_poly.entity_id
_entity_poly.type
_entity_poly.pdbx_seq_one_letter_code
_entity_poly.pdbx_strand_id
1 'polypeptide(L)'
;MEKQYLDCVLVPMGILLMVAYHLWLLYRILKHPTKTVISINAINRRFWVQAMMEDGSKGVLAVQSLRNNIMASTLLASTAIMLSSLIAILMSGGSSASDRSSWFVFGDKSDLVYSIKFFSILFCFLVAFFLNLQSIRYYSHASILINVPLNKMSHRNQHLTLEYVANTVNRGSYFWSLGLRAFYFSFPLFLWIFGPLPMFFSCMALVFMLYFLDVTFQFGWAIGAVDDKGHNEDEELGVKQYLDWILVPMGILLMVTYHLWLLYRILKHPTKTVIGVNAINRRFWVQAMMEDGSKGVLAVQSLRNNIMASTLLASTAIMLSSLIAILMTSGSSDRSSWFLFGDRSEFAFSIKFFAILVCFMVAFLLNLQSIRYYSHASILINVPLKKMAHRHQHLTAEYVANTVNRGSYFWSLGLRSFYFSFPLFLWIFGPLPMFFSCIALVFLLYFLDITFKFGWAVGAVDDNGHNGDEELGASSTRP
;
A
#
# COMPACT_ATOMS: atom_id res chain seq x y z
N MET A 1 30.16 -22.65 -13.91
CA MET A 1 29.01 -23.56 -14.09
C MET A 1 27.94 -23.40 -13.01
N GLU A 2 28.28 -23.33 -11.70
CA GLU A 2 27.28 -23.19 -10.62
C GLU A 2 26.39 -21.94 -10.71
N LYS A 3 26.95 -20.76 -11.05
CA LYS A 3 26.19 -19.49 -11.11
C LYS A 3 25.15 -19.45 -12.25
N GLN A 4 25.40 -20.14 -13.36
CA GLN A 4 24.47 -20.23 -14.50
C GLN A 4 23.32 -21.21 -14.22
N TYR A 5 23.61 -22.31 -13.51
CA TYR A 5 22.58 -23.26 -13.08
C TYR A 5 21.57 -22.61 -12.13
N LEU A 6 22.06 -21.71 -11.26
CA LEU A 6 21.23 -20.96 -10.32
C LEU A 6 20.17 -20.09 -11.03
N ASP A 7 20.53 -19.37 -12.09
CA ASP A 7 19.59 -18.60 -12.90
C ASP A 7 18.59 -19.51 -13.63
N CYS A 8 19.06 -20.61 -14.24
CA CYS A 8 18.21 -21.53 -14.99
C CYS A 8 17.16 -22.25 -14.12
N VAL A 9 17.37 -22.39 -12.81
CA VAL A 9 16.43 -23.07 -11.92
C VAL A 9 15.56 -22.08 -11.15
N LEU A 10 16.15 -21.06 -10.50
CA LEU A 10 15.41 -20.15 -9.62
C LEU A 10 14.48 -19.21 -10.39
N VAL A 11 14.87 -18.76 -11.59
CA VAL A 11 14.06 -17.83 -12.39
C VAL A 11 12.78 -18.53 -12.88
N PRO A 12 12.82 -19.70 -13.55
CA PRO A 12 11.61 -20.41 -13.94
C PRO A 12 10.78 -20.85 -12.74
N MET A 13 11.40 -21.27 -11.63
CA MET A 13 10.68 -21.64 -10.41
C MET A 13 9.92 -20.44 -9.81
N GLY A 14 10.54 -19.26 -9.75
CA GLY A 14 9.90 -18.02 -9.30
C GLY A 14 8.75 -17.59 -10.22
N ILE A 15 8.92 -17.69 -11.53
CA ILE A 15 7.86 -17.40 -12.51
C ILE A 15 6.72 -18.41 -12.39
N LEU A 16 7.03 -19.71 -12.25
CA LEU A 16 6.04 -20.78 -12.11
C LEU A 16 5.22 -20.59 -10.83
N LEU A 17 5.85 -20.22 -9.71
CA LEU A 17 5.18 -19.90 -8.45
C LEU A 17 4.19 -18.74 -8.62
N MET A 18 4.57 -17.70 -9.35
CA MET A 18 3.70 -16.57 -9.68
C MET A 18 2.52 -16.96 -10.58
N VAL A 19 2.77 -17.75 -11.63
CA VAL A 19 1.72 -18.23 -12.54
C VAL A 19 0.76 -19.18 -11.81
N ALA A 20 1.27 -20.11 -11.01
CA ALA A 20 0.48 -21.04 -10.22
C ALA A 20 -0.46 -20.30 -9.25
N TYR A 21 0.03 -19.24 -8.58
CA TYR A 21 -0.80 -18.40 -7.72
C TYR A 21 -1.96 -17.74 -8.49
N HIS A 22 -1.69 -17.17 -9.67
CA HIS A 22 -2.73 -16.52 -10.48
C HIS A 22 -3.74 -17.52 -11.05
N LEU A 23 -3.31 -18.72 -11.44
CA LEU A 23 -4.20 -19.81 -11.85
C LEU A 23 -5.08 -20.29 -10.69
N TRP A 24 -4.50 -20.46 -9.49
CA TRP A 24 -5.25 -20.78 -8.29
C TRP A 24 -6.28 -19.70 -7.94
N LEU A 25 -5.89 -18.42 -8.05
CA LEU A 25 -6.79 -17.30 -7.82
C LEU A 25 -7.94 -17.30 -8.83
N LEU A 26 -7.66 -17.51 -10.12
CA LEU A 26 -8.68 -17.61 -11.17
C LEU A 26 -9.66 -18.76 -10.88
N TYR A 27 -9.14 -19.93 -10.53
CA TYR A 27 -9.95 -21.08 -10.12
C TYR A 27 -10.85 -20.74 -8.93
N ARG A 28 -10.31 -20.04 -7.92
CA ARG A 28 -11.05 -19.62 -6.73
C ARG A 28 -12.12 -18.59 -7.04
N ILE A 29 -11.87 -17.64 -7.93
CA ILE A 29 -12.86 -16.66 -8.39
C ILE A 29 -14.03 -17.37 -9.10
N LEU A 30 -13.73 -18.36 -9.94
CA LEU A 30 -14.73 -19.10 -10.71
C LEU A 30 -15.57 -20.06 -9.84
N LYS A 31 -14.94 -20.80 -8.92
CA LYS A 31 -15.64 -21.82 -8.10
C LYS A 31 -16.19 -21.31 -6.77
N HIS A 32 -15.57 -20.30 -6.16
CA HIS A 32 -15.94 -19.81 -4.83
C HIS A 32 -15.99 -18.28 -4.76
N PRO A 33 -16.95 -17.64 -5.45
CA PRO A 33 -17.03 -16.19 -5.57
C PRO A 33 -17.24 -15.44 -4.25
N THR A 34 -17.81 -16.06 -3.21
CA THR A 34 -18.01 -15.39 -1.91
C THR A 34 -16.76 -15.38 -1.02
N LYS A 35 -15.68 -16.06 -1.41
CA LYS A 35 -14.45 -16.18 -0.61
C LYS A 35 -13.30 -15.29 -1.07
N THR A 36 -13.51 -14.43 -2.07
CA THR A 36 -12.47 -13.55 -2.61
C THR A 36 -12.90 -12.08 -2.53
N VAL A 37 -11.95 -11.20 -2.17
CA VAL A 37 -12.20 -9.75 -2.08
C VAL A 37 -12.67 -9.17 -3.41
N ILE A 38 -12.14 -9.69 -4.53
CA ILE A 38 -12.49 -9.24 -5.88
C ILE A 38 -13.98 -9.42 -6.18
N SER A 39 -14.50 -10.61 -5.88
CA SER A 39 -15.88 -10.98 -6.17
C SER A 39 -16.86 -10.33 -5.19
N ILE A 40 -16.52 -10.25 -3.90
CA ILE A 40 -17.30 -9.49 -2.90
C ILE A 40 -17.40 -8.02 -3.32
N ASN A 41 -16.27 -7.40 -3.68
CA ASN A 41 -16.26 -6.00 -4.13
C ASN A 41 -17.02 -5.83 -5.45
N ALA A 42 -17.05 -6.83 -6.33
CA ALA A 42 -17.83 -6.78 -7.56
C ALA A 42 -19.35 -6.77 -7.31
N ILE A 43 -19.81 -7.60 -6.37
CA ILE A 43 -21.20 -7.62 -5.92
C ILE A 43 -21.56 -6.29 -5.24
N ASN A 44 -20.71 -5.82 -4.32
CA ASN A 44 -20.92 -4.55 -3.63
C ASN A 44 -20.97 -3.36 -4.59
N ARG A 45 -20.16 -3.36 -5.66
CA ARG A 45 -20.23 -2.34 -6.72
C ARG A 45 -21.55 -2.40 -7.51
N ARG A 46 -22.15 -3.58 -7.73
CA ARG A 46 -23.47 -3.68 -8.37
C ARG A 46 -24.55 -3.05 -7.49
N PHE A 47 -24.57 -3.36 -6.20
CA PHE A 47 -25.49 -2.74 -5.25
C PHE A 47 -25.28 -1.24 -5.11
N TRP A 48 -24.01 -0.80 -5.11
CA TRP A 48 -23.68 0.62 -5.09
C TRP A 48 -24.22 1.34 -6.32
N VAL A 49 -24.02 0.81 -7.54
CA VAL A 49 -24.57 1.42 -8.76
C VAL A 49 -26.08 1.50 -8.68
N GLN A 50 -26.74 0.45 -8.20
CA GLN A 50 -28.19 0.46 -8.03
C GLN A 50 -28.64 1.60 -7.11
N ALA A 51 -28.01 1.71 -5.94
CA ALA A 51 -28.32 2.74 -4.95
C ALA A 51 -28.03 4.17 -5.43
N MET A 52 -27.01 4.37 -6.27
CA MET A 52 -26.68 5.68 -6.83
C MET A 52 -27.65 6.11 -7.94
N MET A 53 -28.19 5.17 -8.71
CA MET A 53 -29.09 5.46 -9.83
C MET A 53 -30.57 5.56 -9.43
N GLU A 54 -30.95 4.94 -8.31
CA GLU A 54 -32.30 5.08 -7.72
C GLU A 54 -32.58 6.53 -7.26
N ASP A 55 -31.54 7.28 -6.88
CA ASP A 55 -31.63 8.61 -6.32
C ASP A 55 -30.75 9.60 -7.10
N GLY A 56 -31.36 10.36 -8.01
CA GLY A 56 -30.66 11.30 -8.88
C GLY A 56 -29.90 12.41 -8.14
N SER A 57 -30.22 12.68 -6.87
CA SER A 57 -29.47 13.65 -6.04
C SER A 57 -28.05 13.16 -5.71
N LYS A 58 -27.79 11.84 -5.79
CA LYS A 58 -26.49 11.21 -5.52
C LYS A 58 -25.57 11.14 -6.73
N GLY A 59 -25.97 11.69 -7.88
CA GLY A 59 -25.17 11.67 -9.10
C GLY A 59 -23.76 12.26 -8.93
N VAL A 60 -23.66 13.41 -8.24
CA VAL A 60 -22.37 14.07 -7.95
C VAL A 60 -21.47 13.18 -7.08
N LEU A 61 -22.03 12.51 -6.09
CA LEU A 61 -21.32 11.58 -5.21
C LEU A 61 -20.75 10.38 -5.99
N ALA A 62 -21.55 9.85 -6.92
CA ALA A 62 -21.16 8.75 -7.78
C ALA A 62 -19.99 9.12 -8.70
N VAL A 63 -20.07 10.29 -9.35
CA VAL A 63 -19.00 10.84 -10.20
C VAL A 63 -17.73 11.05 -9.39
N GLN A 64 -17.82 11.60 -8.19
CA GLN A 64 -16.64 11.86 -7.35
C GLN A 64 -15.94 10.56 -6.93
N SER A 65 -16.70 9.53 -6.60
CA SER A 65 -16.16 8.21 -6.27
C SER A 65 -15.44 7.58 -7.48
N LEU A 66 -16.02 7.71 -8.68
CA LEU A 66 -15.38 7.26 -9.91
C LEU A 66 -14.14 8.07 -10.27
N ARG A 67 -14.13 9.38 -10.00
CA ARG A 67 -12.96 10.25 -10.19
C ARG A 67 -11.78 9.83 -9.32
N ASN A 68 -12.03 9.39 -8.08
CA ASN A 68 -10.99 8.84 -7.22
C ASN A 68 -10.34 7.60 -7.83
N ASN A 69 -11.13 6.73 -8.46
CA ASN A 69 -10.62 5.54 -9.15
C ASN A 69 -9.86 5.91 -10.43
N ILE A 70 -10.37 6.88 -11.21
CA ILE A 70 -9.67 7.40 -12.39
C ILE A 70 -8.30 7.94 -11.98
N MET A 71 -8.22 8.75 -10.91
CA MET A 71 -6.96 9.29 -10.40
C MET A 71 -5.97 8.16 -10.03
N ALA A 72 -6.44 7.12 -9.35
CA ALA A 72 -5.62 5.95 -9.01
C ALA A 72 -5.10 5.22 -10.26
N SER A 73 -5.96 5.00 -11.27
CA SER A 73 -5.57 4.38 -12.53
C SER A 73 -4.60 5.26 -13.33
N THR A 74 -4.79 6.59 -13.31
CA THR A 74 -3.91 7.56 -13.98
C THR A 74 -2.50 7.53 -13.38
N LEU A 75 -2.39 7.47 -12.05
CA LEU A 75 -1.08 7.33 -11.39
C LEU A 75 -0.38 6.04 -11.83
N LEU A 76 -1.07 4.90 -11.84
CA LEU A 76 -0.47 3.63 -12.24
C LEU A 76 -0.07 3.62 -13.72
N ALA A 77 -0.87 4.25 -14.59
CA ALA A 77 -0.52 4.40 -15.99
C ALA A 77 0.71 5.30 -16.18
N SER A 78 0.76 6.47 -15.53
CA SER A 78 1.89 7.40 -15.67
C SER A 78 3.19 6.83 -15.11
N THR A 79 3.12 6.12 -13.97
CA THR A 79 4.28 5.43 -13.40
C THR A 79 4.76 4.29 -14.29
N ALA A 80 3.85 3.49 -14.84
CA ALA A 80 4.22 2.39 -15.74
C ALA A 80 4.93 2.91 -17.01
N ILE A 81 4.40 3.96 -17.66
CA ILE A 81 5.05 4.50 -18.87
C ILE A 81 6.38 5.21 -18.56
N MET A 82 6.47 5.90 -17.42
CA MET A 82 7.71 6.53 -16.96
C MET A 82 8.81 5.49 -16.74
N LEU A 83 8.49 4.38 -16.06
CA LEU A 83 9.45 3.29 -15.83
C LEU A 83 9.82 2.57 -17.13
N SER A 84 8.87 2.35 -18.04
CA SER A 84 9.16 1.81 -19.37
C SER A 84 10.14 2.70 -20.14
N SER A 85 9.93 4.03 -20.10
CA SER A 85 10.84 4.99 -20.73
C SER A 85 12.22 4.97 -20.09
N LEU A 86 12.30 4.88 -18.76
CA LEU A 86 13.56 4.77 -18.04
C LEU A 86 14.33 3.51 -18.46
N ILE A 87 13.67 2.36 -18.48
CA ILE A 87 14.26 1.08 -18.90
C ILE A 87 14.77 1.17 -20.34
N ALA A 88 14.03 1.80 -21.25
CA ALA A 88 14.47 2.01 -22.63
C ALA A 88 15.73 2.88 -22.72
N ILE A 89 15.84 3.94 -21.89
CA ILE A 89 17.04 4.77 -21.79
C ILE A 89 18.22 3.97 -21.23
N LEU A 90 18.01 3.17 -20.18
CA LEU A 90 19.04 2.30 -19.61
C LEU A 90 19.55 1.24 -20.59
N MET A 91 18.71 0.77 -21.50
CA MET A 91 19.13 -0.13 -22.59
C MET A 91 19.92 0.59 -23.69
N SER A 92 19.58 1.85 -23.97
CA SER A 92 20.14 2.63 -25.08
C SER A 92 21.42 3.38 -24.70
N GLY A 93 21.62 3.68 -23.41
CA GLY A 93 22.82 4.31 -22.89
C GLY A 93 24.03 3.40 -23.05
N GLY A 94 24.90 3.72 -24.02
CA GLY A 94 26.09 2.98 -24.45
C GLY A 94 27.18 2.82 -23.39
N SER A 95 26.84 2.27 -22.23
CA SER A 95 27.79 1.90 -21.19
C SER A 95 28.64 0.74 -21.70
N SER A 96 29.95 0.88 -21.64
CA SER A 96 30.92 -0.15 -21.99
C SER A 96 30.56 -1.49 -21.31
N ALA A 97 30.76 -2.62 -21.99
CA ALA A 97 30.42 -3.94 -21.44
C ALA A 97 31.08 -4.23 -20.07
N SER A 98 32.20 -3.57 -19.76
CA SER A 98 32.88 -3.61 -18.46
C SER A 98 32.07 -2.99 -17.31
N ASP A 99 31.46 -1.81 -17.51
CA ASP A 99 30.68 -1.10 -16.48
C ASP A 99 29.34 -1.77 -16.19
N ARG A 100 28.77 -2.48 -17.17
CA ARG A 100 27.55 -3.27 -16.97
C ARG A 100 27.77 -4.49 -16.08
N SER A 101 29.02 -4.97 -15.99
CA SER A 101 29.36 -6.21 -15.28
C SER A 101 29.54 -6.05 -13.75
N SER A 102 29.67 -4.81 -13.26
CA SER A 102 29.82 -4.44 -11.84
C SER A 102 28.48 -4.23 -11.12
N TRP A 103 27.40 -3.96 -11.87
CA TRP A 103 26.04 -3.84 -11.31
C TRP A 103 25.48 -5.19 -10.82
N PHE A 104 25.87 -6.28 -11.48
CA PHE A 104 25.31 -7.60 -11.24
C PHE A 104 26.16 -8.38 -10.25
N VAL A 105 25.64 -8.49 -9.02
CA VAL A 105 26.27 -9.23 -7.92
C VAL A 105 26.22 -10.74 -8.18
N PHE A 106 25.15 -11.26 -8.81
CA PHE A 106 24.97 -12.70 -9.07
C PHE A 106 24.17 -12.99 -10.37
N GLY A 107 24.69 -13.87 -11.22
CA GLY A 107 23.98 -14.43 -12.38
C GLY A 107 24.81 -14.55 -13.67
N ASP A 108 24.20 -15.11 -14.72
CA ASP A 108 24.74 -15.20 -16.07
C ASP A 108 24.84 -13.80 -16.69
N LYS A 109 26.01 -13.51 -17.28
CA LYS A 109 26.38 -12.19 -17.80
C LYS A 109 26.23 -12.08 -19.32
N SER A 110 25.51 -13.02 -19.96
CA SER A 110 25.32 -12.99 -21.41
C SER A 110 24.44 -11.81 -21.85
N ASP A 111 24.80 -11.17 -22.97
CA ASP A 111 24.05 -10.05 -23.56
C ASP A 111 22.61 -10.43 -23.93
N LEU A 112 22.39 -11.71 -24.23
CA LEU A 112 21.06 -12.28 -24.49
C LEU A 112 20.21 -12.28 -23.22
N VAL A 113 20.74 -12.77 -22.09
CA VAL A 113 20.01 -12.77 -20.81
C VAL A 113 19.72 -11.34 -20.35
N TYR A 114 20.65 -10.40 -20.58
CA TYR A 114 20.41 -8.98 -20.34
C TYR A 114 19.22 -8.46 -21.17
N SER A 115 19.22 -8.71 -22.47
CA SER A 115 18.13 -8.27 -23.35
C SER A 115 16.77 -8.86 -22.93
N ILE A 116 16.74 -10.13 -22.51
CA ILE A 116 15.54 -10.80 -22.00
C ILE A 116 15.06 -10.16 -20.69
N LYS A 117 15.96 -9.88 -19.73
CA LYS A 117 15.63 -9.24 -18.45
C LYS A 117 14.91 -7.90 -18.68
N PHE A 118 15.52 -7.01 -19.45
CA PHE A 118 14.97 -5.68 -19.70
C PHE A 118 13.69 -5.72 -20.54
N PHE A 119 13.66 -6.55 -21.58
CA PHE A 119 12.47 -6.73 -22.41
C PHE A 119 11.28 -7.26 -21.59
N SER A 120 11.51 -8.23 -20.68
CA SER A 120 10.47 -8.78 -19.81
C SER A 120 9.87 -7.73 -18.88
N ILE A 121 10.71 -6.90 -18.26
CA ILE A 121 10.25 -5.81 -17.38
C ILE A 121 9.48 -4.75 -18.19
N LEU A 122 10.01 -4.35 -19.34
CA LEU A 122 9.37 -3.37 -20.22
C LEU A 122 8.01 -3.86 -20.71
N PHE A 123 7.93 -5.12 -21.16
CA PHE A 123 6.68 -5.74 -21.57
C PHE A 123 5.66 -5.75 -20.43
N CYS A 124 6.09 -6.10 -19.21
CA CYS A 124 5.22 -6.11 -18.04
C CYS A 124 4.66 -4.73 -17.69
N PHE A 125 5.51 -3.68 -17.71
CA PHE A 125 5.04 -2.31 -17.49
C PHE A 125 4.13 -1.81 -18.61
N LEU A 126 4.40 -2.17 -19.86
CA LEU A 126 3.53 -1.82 -20.99
C LEU A 126 2.14 -2.47 -20.85
N VAL A 127 2.07 -3.74 -20.44
CA VAL A 127 0.81 -4.42 -20.11
C VAL A 127 0.09 -3.70 -18.97
N ALA A 128 0.79 -3.36 -17.89
CA ALA A 128 0.22 -2.60 -16.77
C ALA A 128 -0.33 -1.24 -17.22
N PHE A 129 0.38 -0.53 -18.11
CA PHE A 129 -0.05 0.73 -18.70
C PHE A 129 -1.36 0.57 -19.48
N PHE A 130 -1.43 -0.37 -20.43
CA PHE A 130 -2.64 -0.58 -21.22
C PHE A 130 -3.85 -0.98 -20.38
N LEU A 131 -3.66 -1.83 -19.36
CA LEU A 131 -4.73 -2.22 -18.44
C LEU A 131 -5.27 -1.03 -17.63
N ASN A 132 -4.38 -0.15 -17.17
CA ASN A 132 -4.80 1.06 -16.47
C ASN A 132 -5.47 2.08 -17.40
N LEU A 133 -5.05 2.20 -18.67
CA LEU A 133 -5.77 3.01 -19.67
C LEU A 133 -7.19 2.48 -19.91
N GLN A 134 -7.38 1.17 -19.99
CA GLN A 134 -8.72 0.58 -20.12
C GLN A 134 -9.57 0.86 -18.88
N SER A 135 -8.97 0.78 -17.69
CA SER A 135 -9.66 1.18 -16.45
C SER A 135 -10.15 2.63 -16.50
N ILE A 136 -9.29 3.58 -16.89
CA ILE A 136 -9.64 5.00 -17.02
C ILE A 136 -10.82 5.17 -17.99
N ARG A 137 -10.78 4.51 -19.15
CA ARG A 137 -11.85 4.54 -20.15
C ARG A 137 -13.18 4.09 -19.56
N TYR A 138 -13.22 2.90 -18.95
CA TYR A 138 -14.45 2.35 -18.38
C TYR A 138 -14.99 3.19 -17.22
N TYR A 139 -14.13 3.71 -16.34
CA TYR A 139 -14.58 4.60 -15.27
C TYR A 139 -15.09 5.95 -15.79
N SER A 140 -14.46 6.49 -16.84
CA SER A 140 -14.93 7.71 -17.50
C SER A 140 -16.32 7.49 -18.11
N HIS A 141 -16.51 6.41 -18.86
CA HIS A 141 -17.84 6.08 -19.39
C HIS A 141 -18.86 5.87 -18.28
N ALA A 142 -18.50 5.12 -17.23
CA ALA A 142 -19.37 4.90 -16.08
C ALA A 142 -19.77 6.22 -15.40
N SER A 143 -18.88 7.21 -15.33
CA SER A 143 -19.17 8.51 -14.70
C SER A 143 -20.22 9.32 -15.44
N ILE A 144 -20.32 9.14 -16.76
CA ILE A 144 -21.39 9.72 -17.58
C ILE A 144 -22.67 8.91 -17.41
N LEU A 145 -22.56 7.58 -17.57
CA LEU A 145 -23.68 6.63 -17.54
C LEU A 145 -24.45 6.64 -16.20
N ILE A 146 -23.77 6.85 -15.07
CA ILE A 146 -24.38 6.77 -13.74
C ILE A 146 -25.37 7.92 -13.44
N ASN A 147 -25.28 9.02 -14.19
CA ASN A 147 -26.18 10.17 -14.05
C ASN A 147 -27.38 10.13 -15.01
N VAL A 148 -27.46 9.09 -15.84
CA VAL A 148 -28.56 8.96 -16.80
C VAL A 148 -29.84 8.58 -16.04
N PRO A 149 -30.94 9.34 -16.15
CA PRO A 149 -32.17 9.09 -15.39
C PRO A 149 -32.98 7.94 -16.02
N LEU A 150 -32.54 6.70 -15.84
CA LEU A 150 -33.21 5.51 -16.40
C LEU A 150 -34.69 5.42 -16.00
N ASN A 151 -35.04 5.81 -14.77
CA ASN A 151 -36.43 5.75 -14.27
C ASN A 151 -37.40 6.71 -15.00
N LYS A 152 -36.88 7.70 -15.74
CA LYS A 152 -37.67 8.65 -16.54
C LYS A 152 -37.73 8.28 -18.02
N MET A 153 -36.98 7.26 -18.45
CA MET A 153 -37.00 6.78 -19.83
C MET A 153 -38.11 5.75 -20.02
N SER A 154 -38.95 5.97 -21.05
CA SER A 154 -40.00 5.05 -21.45
C SER A 154 -39.44 3.66 -21.76
N HIS A 155 -40.21 2.60 -21.44
CA HIS A 155 -39.89 1.17 -21.63
C HIS A 155 -39.41 0.77 -23.05
N ARG A 156 -39.48 1.69 -24.02
CA ARG A 156 -39.14 1.48 -25.43
C ARG A 156 -37.64 1.57 -25.74
N ASN A 157 -36.78 2.02 -24.81
CA ASN A 157 -35.31 2.13 -24.97
C ASN A 157 -34.54 1.19 -24.02
N GLN A 158 -34.76 -0.12 -24.15
CA GLN A 158 -34.28 -1.19 -23.27
C GLN A 158 -32.79 -1.58 -23.44
N HIS A 159 -31.96 -0.75 -24.08
CA HIS A 159 -30.54 -1.07 -24.27
C HIS A 159 -29.62 -0.53 -23.16
N LEU A 160 -30.03 0.52 -22.44
CA LEU A 160 -29.38 0.92 -21.19
C LEU A 160 -30.14 0.27 -20.03
N THR A 161 -29.50 -0.69 -19.38
CA THR A 161 -29.98 -1.27 -18.14
C THR A 161 -29.07 -0.85 -16.98
N LEU A 162 -29.62 -0.81 -15.78
CA LEU A 162 -28.86 -0.66 -14.54
C LEU A 162 -27.70 -1.67 -14.45
N GLU A 163 -27.93 -2.88 -15.00
CA GLU A 163 -26.91 -3.91 -15.12
C GLU A 163 -25.78 -3.56 -16.09
N TYR A 164 -26.06 -2.84 -17.19
CA TYR A 164 -25.01 -2.35 -18.09
C TYR A 164 -24.08 -1.36 -17.39
N VAL A 165 -24.62 -0.42 -16.62
CA VAL A 165 -23.82 0.56 -15.86
C VAL A 165 -22.99 -0.16 -14.79
N ALA A 166 -23.59 -1.10 -14.06
CA ALA A 166 -22.91 -1.90 -13.06
C ALA A 166 -21.79 -2.79 -13.65
N ASN A 167 -22.02 -3.37 -14.83
CA ASN A 167 -21.00 -4.13 -15.56
C ASN A 167 -19.87 -3.23 -16.08
N THR A 168 -20.18 -2.00 -16.50
CA THR A 168 -19.17 -1.02 -16.94
C THR A 168 -18.25 -0.62 -15.78
N VAL A 169 -18.81 -0.32 -14.60
CA VAL A 169 -18.03 -0.04 -13.37
C VAL A 169 -17.19 -1.24 -12.97
N ASN A 170 -17.74 -2.45 -13.05
CA ASN A 170 -17.02 -3.67 -12.71
C ASN A 170 -15.88 -3.98 -13.69
N ARG A 171 -16.09 -3.82 -15.00
CA ARG A 171 -15.02 -3.95 -16.02
C ARG A 171 -13.87 -3.00 -15.73
N GLY A 172 -14.16 -1.72 -15.46
CA GLY A 172 -13.14 -0.73 -15.07
C GLY A 172 -12.35 -1.17 -13.84
N SER A 173 -13.03 -1.76 -12.84
CA SER A 173 -12.38 -2.27 -11.63
C SER A 173 -11.57 -3.55 -11.85
N TYR A 174 -11.97 -4.44 -12.76
CA TYR A 174 -11.19 -5.62 -13.12
C TYR A 174 -9.91 -5.23 -13.86
N PHE A 175 -10.00 -4.34 -14.85
CA PHE A 175 -8.84 -3.81 -15.55
C PHE A 175 -7.87 -3.11 -14.60
N TRP A 176 -8.40 -2.33 -13.67
CA TRP A 176 -7.60 -1.69 -12.62
C TRP A 176 -6.89 -2.71 -11.73
N SER A 177 -7.61 -3.71 -11.23
CA SER A 177 -7.03 -4.76 -10.39
C SER A 177 -6.00 -5.60 -11.13
N LEU A 178 -6.21 -5.87 -12.42
CA LEU A 178 -5.26 -6.60 -13.27
C LEU A 178 -4.02 -5.75 -13.56
N GLY A 179 -4.19 -4.45 -13.86
CA GLY A 179 -3.08 -3.52 -14.05
C GLY A 179 -2.22 -3.38 -12.81
N LEU A 180 -2.83 -3.32 -11.63
CA LEU A 180 -2.15 -3.30 -10.34
C LEU A 180 -1.35 -4.60 -10.08
N ARG A 181 -1.91 -5.78 -10.41
CA ARG A 181 -1.20 -7.07 -10.31
C ARG A 181 -0.06 -7.20 -11.31
N ALA A 182 -0.23 -6.70 -12.53
CA ALA A 182 0.86 -6.61 -13.51
C ALA A 182 2.00 -5.70 -12.99
N PHE A 183 1.66 -4.60 -12.32
CA PHE A 183 2.65 -3.74 -11.66
C PHE A 183 3.37 -4.47 -10.51
N TYR A 184 2.68 -5.30 -9.75
CA TYR A 184 3.33 -6.13 -8.72
C TYR A 184 4.26 -7.16 -9.35
N PHE A 185 3.85 -7.79 -10.45
CA PHE A 185 4.69 -8.78 -11.15
C PHE A 185 5.97 -8.17 -11.75
N SER A 186 6.00 -6.88 -12.10
CA SER A 186 7.23 -6.24 -12.57
C SER A 186 8.28 -6.05 -11.48
N PHE A 187 7.91 -6.10 -10.19
CA PHE A 187 8.86 -5.91 -9.09
C PHE A 187 9.86 -7.07 -8.90
N PRO A 188 9.45 -8.36 -8.86
CA PRO A 188 10.40 -9.48 -8.90
C PRO A 188 11.28 -9.45 -10.15
N LEU A 189 10.72 -9.11 -11.31
CA LEU A 189 11.49 -8.98 -12.54
C LEU A 189 12.51 -7.84 -12.46
N PHE A 190 12.17 -6.72 -11.81
CA PHE A 190 13.12 -5.65 -11.55
C PHE A 190 14.25 -6.12 -10.60
N LEU A 191 13.93 -6.88 -9.56
CA LEU A 191 14.94 -7.44 -8.66
C LEU A 191 15.81 -8.52 -9.30
N TRP A 192 15.36 -9.13 -10.41
CA TRP A 192 16.16 -10.04 -11.23
C TRP A 192 17.38 -9.35 -11.86
N ILE A 193 17.34 -8.02 -11.99
CA ILE A 193 18.51 -7.23 -12.39
C ILE A 193 19.64 -7.33 -11.34
N PHE A 194 19.35 -7.58 -10.07
CA PHE A 194 20.40 -7.75 -9.06
C PHE A 194 20.81 -9.22 -8.87
N GLY A 195 19.95 -10.15 -9.33
CA GLY A 195 20.25 -11.58 -9.43
C GLY A 195 19.02 -12.48 -9.27
N PRO A 196 19.17 -13.80 -9.48
CA PRO A 196 18.08 -14.77 -9.36
C PRO A 196 17.60 -14.95 -7.91
N LEU A 197 18.49 -14.83 -6.93
CA LEU A 197 18.15 -14.99 -5.51
C LEU A 197 17.19 -13.87 -5.02
N PRO A 198 17.50 -12.56 -5.19
CA PRO A 198 16.54 -11.49 -4.89
C PRO A 198 15.20 -11.63 -5.61
N MET A 199 15.20 -12.05 -6.88
CA MET A 199 13.98 -12.32 -7.64
C MET A 199 13.13 -13.41 -6.98
N PHE A 200 13.72 -14.55 -6.63
CA PHE A 200 12.99 -15.68 -6.08
C PHE A 200 12.37 -15.35 -4.71
N PHE A 201 13.15 -14.78 -3.79
CA PHE A 201 12.62 -14.34 -2.50
C PHE A 201 11.55 -13.25 -2.64
N SER A 202 11.70 -12.36 -3.62
CA SER A 202 10.65 -11.39 -3.97
C SER A 202 9.38 -12.08 -4.46
N CYS A 203 9.46 -13.10 -5.32
CA CYS A 203 8.29 -13.88 -5.73
C CYS A 203 7.58 -14.53 -4.54
N MET A 204 8.33 -15.13 -3.60
CA MET A 204 7.75 -15.70 -2.37
C MET A 204 7.06 -14.64 -1.51
N ALA A 205 7.74 -13.52 -1.24
CA ALA A 205 7.21 -12.42 -0.45
C ALA A 205 5.95 -11.81 -1.11
N LEU A 206 5.96 -11.70 -2.43
CA LEU A 206 4.86 -11.14 -3.20
C LEU A 206 3.66 -12.08 -3.26
N VAL A 207 3.86 -13.40 -3.41
CA VAL A 207 2.76 -14.37 -3.30
C VAL A 207 2.16 -14.37 -1.89
N PHE A 208 3.00 -14.35 -0.84
CA PHE A 208 2.53 -14.21 0.54
C PHE A 208 1.69 -12.94 0.69
N MET A 209 2.19 -11.81 0.21
CA MET A 209 1.51 -10.52 0.26
C MET A 209 0.18 -10.51 -0.53
N LEU A 210 0.16 -11.05 -1.75
CA LEU A 210 -1.04 -11.19 -2.57
C LEU A 210 -2.07 -12.12 -1.94
N TYR A 211 -1.63 -13.21 -1.31
CA TYR A 211 -2.52 -14.13 -0.62
C TYR A 211 -3.30 -13.43 0.50
N PHE A 212 -2.65 -12.60 1.32
CA PHE A 212 -3.34 -11.77 2.33
C PHE A 212 -4.30 -10.74 1.73
N LEU A 213 -4.00 -10.31 0.52
CA LEU A 213 -4.76 -9.34 -0.23
C LEU A 213 -6.06 -9.90 -0.79
N ASP A 214 -5.97 -11.12 -1.31
CA ASP A 214 -7.01 -11.77 -2.09
C ASP A 214 -7.90 -12.67 -1.21
N VAL A 215 -7.36 -13.19 -0.10
CA VAL A 215 -8.09 -14.02 0.87
C VAL A 215 -8.48 -13.18 2.09
N THR A 216 -9.78 -13.05 2.32
CA THR A 216 -10.32 -12.41 3.52
C THR A 216 -10.02 -13.25 4.76
N PHE A 217 -8.92 -12.95 5.45
CA PHE A 217 -8.70 -13.39 6.83
C PHE A 217 -8.76 -12.20 7.80
N GLN A 218 -9.48 -12.41 8.91
CA GLN A 218 -9.27 -11.67 10.16
C GLN A 218 -8.01 -12.24 10.81
N PHE A 219 -6.98 -11.42 10.96
CA PHE A 219 -5.68 -11.89 11.45
C PHE A 219 -5.63 -11.76 12.97
N GLY A 220 -5.68 -12.89 13.66
CA GLY A 220 -5.12 -13.08 14.99
C GLY A 220 -4.03 -14.13 14.87
N TRP A 221 -2.76 -13.73 14.97
CA TRP A 221 -1.66 -14.69 15.07
C TRP A 221 -0.84 -14.39 16.31
N ALA A 222 -0.79 -15.39 17.19
CA ALA A 222 0.17 -15.53 18.26
C ALA A 222 1.26 -16.49 17.74
N ILE A 223 2.52 -16.04 17.74
CA ILE A 223 3.68 -16.93 17.65
C ILE A 223 4.43 -16.82 18.96
N GLY A 224 4.73 -17.99 19.52
CA GLY A 224 5.46 -18.20 20.77
C GLY A 224 6.92 -17.78 20.70
N ALA A 225 7.44 -17.52 21.90
CA ALA A 225 8.82 -17.16 22.17
C ALA A 225 9.78 -18.35 21.91
N VAL A 226 10.98 -18.02 21.42
CA VAL A 226 12.17 -18.87 21.52
C VAL A 226 13.22 -18.06 22.28
N ASP A 227 13.81 -18.73 23.26
CA ASP A 227 14.68 -18.24 24.33
C ASP A 227 16.11 -17.96 23.84
N ASP A 228 16.78 -17.00 24.49
CA ASP A 228 18.15 -16.53 24.19
C ASP A 228 19.12 -16.97 25.31
N LYS A 229 20.35 -17.34 24.94
CA LYS A 229 21.45 -17.56 25.89
C LYS A 229 22.68 -16.79 25.43
N GLY A 230 23.11 -15.85 26.27
CA GLY A 230 24.25 -14.99 26.03
C GLY A 230 25.62 -15.62 26.35
N HIS A 231 26.65 -14.89 25.93
CA HIS A 231 27.96 -14.85 26.57
C HIS A 231 28.69 -13.56 26.18
N ASN A 232 29.40 -12.96 27.15
CA ASN A 232 30.39 -11.90 26.96
C ASN A 232 31.79 -12.54 26.92
N GLU A 233 32.74 -11.90 26.22
CA GLU A 233 34.01 -11.38 26.77
C GLU A 233 34.89 -10.81 25.65
N ASP A 234 35.74 -9.87 26.04
CA ASP A 234 36.46 -8.84 25.29
C ASP A 234 37.75 -9.33 24.60
N GLU A 235 38.21 -8.66 23.52
CA GLU A 235 39.48 -7.89 23.46
C GLU A 235 39.82 -7.41 22.02
N GLU A 236 40.85 -6.56 21.94
CA GLU A 236 41.07 -5.40 21.07
C GLU A 236 41.52 -5.56 19.59
N LEU A 237 41.36 -4.42 18.89
CA LEU A 237 42.19 -3.80 17.84
C LEU A 237 41.97 -4.12 16.34
N GLY A 238 41.24 -3.21 15.67
CA GLY A 238 41.12 -3.15 14.20
C GLY A 238 40.23 -2.00 13.68
N VAL A 239 40.47 -0.75 14.10
CA VAL A 239 39.52 0.39 14.11
C VAL A 239 39.15 1.02 12.74
N LYS A 240 39.36 0.39 11.58
CA LYS A 240 39.03 1.05 10.29
C LYS A 240 38.12 0.28 9.32
N GLN A 241 37.74 -0.96 9.63
CA GLN A 241 36.89 -1.79 8.76
C GLN A 241 35.68 -2.44 9.47
N TYR A 242 35.63 -2.39 10.81
CA TYR A 242 34.54 -2.96 11.64
C TYR A 242 33.33 -2.03 11.85
N LEU A 243 33.46 -0.72 11.62
CA LEU A 243 32.41 0.24 11.95
C LEU A 243 31.13 0.02 11.11
N ASP A 244 31.26 -0.31 9.83
CA ASP A 244 30.12 -0.63 8.96
C ASP A 244 29.43 -1.94 9.40
N TRP A 245 30.19 -2.93 9.87
CA TRP A 245 29.67 -4.26 10.24
C TRP A 245 28.99 -4.31 11.61
N ILE A 246 29.33 -3.42 12.54
CA ILE A 246 28.71 -3.38 13.86
C ILE A 246 27.62 -2.31 13.91
N LEU A 247 27.93 -1.10 13.43
CA LEU A 247 27.07 0.06 13.62
C LEU A 247 25.84 0.04 12.71
N VAL A 248 25.97 -0.49 11.48
CA VAL A 248 24.83 -0.61 10.55
C VAL A 248 23.83 -1.67 11.03
N PRO A 249 24.24 -2.91 11.39
CA PRO A 249 23.30 -3.87 11.97
C PRO A 249 22.71 -3.40 13.29
N MET A 250 23.48 -2.71 14.14
CA MET A 250 22.96 -2.14 15.39
C MET A 250 21.89 -1.07 15.13
N GLY A 251 22.10 -0.17 14.17
CA GLY A 251 21.11 0.84 13.77
C GLY A 251 19.85 0.22 13.16
N ILE A 252 20.00 -0.78 12.30
CA ILE A 252 18.86 -1.54 11.73
C ILE A 252 18.12 -2.30 12.84
N LEU A 253 18.84 -2.97 13.76
CA LEU A 253 18.26 -3.70 14.88
C LEU A 253 17.47 -2.77 15.80
N LEU A 254 17.99 -1.58 16.11
CA LEU A 254 17.29 -0.55 16.88
C LEU A 254 15.98 -0.12 16.18
N MET A 255 15.99 0.04 14.85
CA MET A 255 14.78 0.33 14.10
C MET A 255 13.78 -0.83 14.09
N VAL A 256 14.24 -2.07 13.91
CA VAL A 256 13.40 -3.27 13.90
C VAL A 256 12.77 -3.51 15.27
N THR A 257 13.55 -3.44 16.34
CA THR A 257 13.08 -3.60 17.73
C THR A 257 12.04 -2.55 18.09
N TYR A 258 12.23 -1.28 17.71
CA TYR A 258 11.21 -0.23 17.90
C TYR A 258 9.89 -0.57 17.18
N HIS A 259 9.95 -1.00 15.91
CA HIS A 259 8.74 -1.33 15.16
C HIS A 259 8.03 -2.59 15.70
N LEU A 260 8.78 -3.57 16.19
CA LEU A 260 8.22 -4.75 16.87
C LEU A 260 7.55 -4.36 18.20
N TRP A 261 8.19 -3.51 18.99
CA TRP A 261 7.62 -2.96 20.22
C TRP A 261 6.34 -2.15 19.94
N LEU A 262 6.35 -1.31 18.90
CA LEU A 262 5.18 -0.55 18.47
C LEU A 262 4.04 -1.48 18.04
N LEU A 263 4.34 -2.51 17.24
CA LEU A 263 3.35 -3.51 16.82
C LEU A 263 2.73 -4.21 18.03
N TYR A 264 3.55 -4.67 18.98
CA TYR A 264 3.08 -5.26 20.23
C TYR A 264 2.15 -4.31 21.00
N ARG A 265 2.53 -3.03 21.08
CA ARG A 265 1.74 -1.99 21.77
C ARG A 265 0.41 -1.71 21.08
N ILE A 266 0.36 -1.65 19.74
CA ILE A 266 -0.88 -1.47 18.98
C ILE A 266 -1.83 -2.64 19.22
N LEU A 267 -1.30 -3.87 19.28
CA LEU A 267 -2.10 -5.09 19.46
C LEU A 267 -2.65 -5.23 20.88
N LYS A 268 -1.81 -5.05 21.92
CA LYS A 268 -2.23 -5.24 23.32
C LYS A 268 -2.88 -4.00 23.94
N HIS A 269 -2.50 -2.80 23.50
CA HIS A 269 -2.93 -1.53 24.11
C HIS A 269 -3.24 -0.48 23.03
N PRO A 270 -4.27 -0.69 22.19
CA PRO A 270 -4.60 0.21 21.08
C PRO A 270 -4.87 1.65 21.54
N THR A 271 -5.43 1.84 22.74
CA THR A 271 -5.75 3.16 23.31
C THR A 271 -4.54 3.96 23.81
N LYS A 272 -3.35 3.36 23.86
CA LYS A 272 -2.09 4.02 24.26
C LYS A 272 -1.23 4.46 23.06
N THR A 273 -1.73 4.30 21.84
CA THR A 273 -1.01 4.63 20.60
C THR A 273 -1.87 5.50 19.71
N VAL A 274 -1.26 6.46 19.02
CA VAL A 274 -1.99 7.37 18.10
C VAL A 274 -2.65 6.56 16.98
N ILE A 275 -1.96 5.52 16.48
CA ILE A 275 -2.50 4.63 15.43
C ILE A 275 -3.76 3.90 15.89
N GLY A 276 -3.73 3.32 17.09
CA GLY A 276 -4.86 2.55 17.62
C GLY A 276 -6.05 3.44 17.96
N VAL A 277 -5.83 4.60 18.58
CA VAL A 277 -6.88 5.60 18.83
C VAL A 277 -7.50 6.09 17.52
N ASN A 278 -6.68 6.42 16.52
CA ASN A 278 -7.18 6.84 15.21
C ASN A 278 -7.94 5.71 14.49
N ALA A 279 -7.57 4.45 14.68
CA ALA A 279 -8.28 3.32 14.10
C ALA A 279 -9.68 3.13 14.72
N ILE A 280 -9.82 3.36 16.02
CA ILE A 280 -11.11 3.37 16.73
C ILE A 280 -11.96 4.56 16.25
N ASN A 281 -11.39 5.77 16.22
CA ASN A 281 -12.09 6.97 15.76
C ASN A 281 -12.58 6.83 14.31
N ARG A 282 -11.79 6.21 13.41
CA ARG A 282 -12.22 5.93 12.04
C ARG A 282 -13.37 4.93 11.97
N ARG A 283 -13.47 3.96 12.90
CA ARG A 283 -14.63 3.05 12.95
C ARG A 283 -15.92 3.81 13.27
N PHE A 284 -15.89 4.67 14.30
CA PHE A 284 -17.02 5.52 14.65
C PHE A 284 -17.37 6.50 13.53
N TRP A 285 -16.36 7.11 12.91
CA TRP A 285 -16.56 7.99 11.77
C TRP A 285 -17.25 7.27 10.60
N VAL A 286 -16.81 6.06 10.23
CA VAL A 286 -17.47 5.29 9.17
C VAL A 286 -18.93 4.98 9.53
N GLN A 287 -19.21 4.55 10.77
CA GLN A 287 -20.58 4.30 11.21
C GLN A 287 -21.45 5.56 11.06
N ALA A 288 -20.97 6.71 11.56
CA ALA A 288 -21.68 7.98 11.46
C ALA A 288 -21.89 8.45 10.01
N MET A 289 -20.91 8.28 9.13
CA MET A 289 -21.04 8.63 7.71
C MET A 289 -22.01 7.72 6.96
N MET A 290 -22.12 6.45 7.36
CA MET A 290 -23.05 5.49 6.74
C MET A 290 -24.49 5.59 7.25
N GLU A 291 -24.69 6.14 8.45
CA GLU A 291 -26.03 6.39 9.00
C GLU A 291 -26.75 7.55 8.32
N ASP A 292 -25.99 8.57 7.90
CA ASP A 292 -26.52 9.79 7.30
C ASP A 292 -26.09 9.92 5.84
N GLY A 293 -27.01 9.59 4.93
CA GLY A 293 -26.77 9.64 3.49
C GLY A 293 -26.44 11.04 2.94
N SER A 294 -26.78 12.12 3.66
CA SER A 294 -26.43 13.48 3.26
C SER A 294 -24.92 13.76 3.37
N LYS A 295 -24.22 13.04 4.26
CA LYS A 295 -22.78 13.18 4.51
C LYS A 295 -21.90 12.37 3.56
N GLY A 296 -22.49 11.61 2.63
CA GLY A 296 -21.75 10.78 1.67
C GLY A 296 -20.69 11.57 0.88
N VAL A 297 -21.01 12.80 0.47
CA VAL A 297 -20.07 13.66 -0.29
C VAL A 297 -18.86 14.02 0.58
N LEU A 298 -19.08 14.39 1.84
CA LEU A 298 -18.02 14.67 2.79
C LEU A 298 -17.12 13.45 3.02
N ALA A 299 -17.72 12.27 3.13
CA ALA A 299 -17.00 11.01 3.31
C ALA A 299 -16.10 10.69 2.11
N VAL A 300 -16.63 10.79 0.89
CA VAL A 300 -15.87 10.54 -0.35
C VAL A 300 -14.77 11.58 -0.55
N GLN A 301 -15.04 12.85 -0.21
CA GLN A 301 -14.04 13.91 -0.30
C GLN A 301 -12.89 13.70 0.71
N SER A 302 -13.20 13.25 1.92
CA SER A 302 -12.19 12.92 2.93
C SER A 302 -11.30 11.75 2.47
N LEU A 303 -11.91 10.70 1.91
CA LEU A 303 -11.18 9.58 1.33
C LEU A 303 -10.36 9.99 0.11
N ARG A 304 -10.87 10.91 -0.72
CA ARG A 304 -10.13 11.49 -1.85
C ARG A 304 -8.86 12.19 -1.39
N ASN A 305 -8.92 12.96 -0.31
CA ASN A 305 -7.73 13.63 0.24
C ASN A 305 -6.66 12.61 0.68
N ASN A 306 -7.07 11.50 1.31
CA ASN A 306 -6.17 10.42 1.68
C ASN A 306 -5.58 9.69 0.45
N ILE A 307 -6.36 9.50 -0.61
CA ILE A 307 -5.87 8.95 -1.89
C ILE A 307 -4.84 9.90 -2.51
N MET A 308 -5.11 11.20 -2.50
CA MET A 308 -4.18 12.22 -3.00
C MET A 308 -2.86 12.21 -2.21
N ALA A 309 -2.92 12.20 -0.88
CA ALA A 309 -1.72 12.10 -0.03
C ALA A 309 -0.91 10.82 -0.32
N SER A 310 -1.59 9.67 -0.43
CA SER A 310 -0.94 8.40 -0.78
C SER A 310 -0.34 8.43 -2.19
N THR A 311 -0.99 9.12 -3.13
CA THR A 311 -0.54 9.28 -4.53
C THR A 311 0.71 10.14 -4.63
N LEU A 312 0.78 11.23 -3.85
CA LEU A 312 1.96 12.07 -3.75
C LEU A 312 3.14 11.26 -3.21
N LEU A 313 2.95 10.56 -2.09
CA LEU A 313 3.98 9.70 -1.50
C LEU A 313 4.42 8.58 -2.47
N ALA A 314 3.48 7.90 -3.14
CA ALA A 314 3.84 6.89 -4.14
C ALA A 314 4.66 7.49 -5.29
N SER A 315 4.25 8.65 -5.83
CA SER A 315 4.98 9.35 -6.89
C SER A 315 6.40 9.73 -6.46
N THR A 316 6.56 10.25 -5.25
CA THR A 316 7.87 10.60 -4.71
C THR A 316 8.75 9.36 -4.54
N ALA A 317 8.20 8.24 -4.05
CA ALA A 317 8.95 7.01 -3.83
C ALA A 317 9.51 6.46 -5.14
N ILE A 318 8.69 6.42 -6.19
CA ILE A 318 9.13 5.89 -7.49
C ILE A 318 10.08 6.84 -8.21
N MET A 319 9.89 8.16 -8.08
CA MET A 319 10.82 9.17 -8.60
C MET A 319 12.20 9.04 -7.95
N LEU A 320 12.26 8.91 -6.62
CA LEU A 320 13.52 8.70 -5.89
C LEU A 320 14.16 7.36 -6.26
N SER A 321 13.36 6.29 -6.40
CA SER A 321 13.85 4.99 -6.88
C SER A 321 14.48 5.09 -8.28
N SER A 322 13.85 5.87 -9.17
CA SER A 322 14.33 6.10 -10.54
C SER A 322 15.61 6.93 -10.55
N LEU A 323 15.70 7.96 -9.72
CA LEU A 323 16.91 8.77 -9.54
C LEU A 323 18.09 7.93 -9.02
N ILE A 324 17.85 7.08 -8.02
CA ILE A 324 18.87 6.17 -7.47
C ILE A 324 19.35 5.18 -8.54
N ALA A 325 18.43 4.64 -9.35
CA ALA A 325 18.80 3.77 -10.46
C ALA A 325 19.67 4.50 -11.49
N ILE A 326 19.35 5.75 -11.85
CA ILE A 326 20.18 6.56 -12.76
C ILE A 326 21.55 6.86 -12.13
N LEU A 327 21.60 7.26 -10.86
CA LEU A 327 22.86 7.54 -10.14
C LEU A 327 23.78 6.32 -10.07
N MET A 328 23.22 5.11 -9.98
CA MET A 328 24.01 3.87 -10.07
C MET A 328 24.65 3.70 -11.45
N THR A 329 23.98 4.16 -12.52
CA THR A 329 24.39 3.97 -13.91
C THR A 329 25.28 5.08 -14.48
N SER A 330 25.25 6.30 -13.93
CA SER A 330 26.15 7.38 -14.33
C SER A 330 27.56 7.15 -13.74
N GLY A 331 28.58 7.10 -14.62
CA GLY A 331 29.95 6.60 -14.40
C GLY A 331 30.69 6.99 -13.10
N SER A 332 31.65 6.13 -12.76
CA SER A 332 32.33 5.95 -11.47
C SER A 332 33.38 6.99 -11.05
N SER A 333 33.65 8.01 -11.86
CA SER A 333 34.89 8.79 -11.74
C SER A 333 35.00 9.72 -10.52
N ASP A 334 33.89 10.06 -9.84
CA ASP A 334 33.89 11.09 -8.77
C ASP A 334 33.13 10.67 -7.49
N ARG A 335 32.83 9.37 -7.31
CA ARG A 335 32.04 8.90 -6.15
C ARG A 335 32.86 8.83 -4.85
N SER A 336 34.18 8.83 -4.94
CA SER A 336 35.09 8.74 -3.79
C SER A 336 35.23 10.05 -3.02
N SER A 337 34.84 11.19 -3.62
CA SER A 337 34.91 12.52 -3.01
C SER A 337 33.74 12.82 -2.06
N TRP A 338 32.62 12.09 -2.18
CA TRP A 338 31.42 12.29 -1.35
C TRP A 338 31.52 11.64 0.05
N PHE A 339 32.58 10.89 0.34
CA PHE A 339 32.63 9.98 1.49
C PHE A 339 33.75 10.29 2.48
N LEU A 340 33.36 10.69 3.70
CA LEU A 340 34.28 11.00 4.80
C LEU A 340 34.70 9.75 5.61
N PHE A 341 33.85 8.72 5.79
CA PHE A 341 34.15 7.56 6.68
C PHE A 341 33.43 6.23 6.32
N GLY A 342 34.19 5.14 6.12
CA GLY A 342 33.68 3.75 5.94
C GLY A 342 34.35 2.96 4.79
N ASP A 343 33.87 1.75 4.48
CA ASP A 343 34.41 0.93 3.38
C ASP A 343 34.15 1.57 2.00
N ARG A 344 35.20 1.66 1.18
CA ARG A 344 35.20 2.28 -0.15
C ARG A 344 35.07 1.25 -1.28
N SER A 345 34.78 -0.01 -0.96
CA SER A 345 34.58 -1.05 -1.98
C SER A 345 33.36 -0.75 -2.87
N GLU A 346 33.49 -0.99 -4.18
CA GLU A 346 32.37 -0.87 -5.13
C GLU A 346 31.18 -1.78 -4.75
N PHE A 347 31.49 -2.92 -4.12
CA PHE A 347 30.49 -3.85 -3.61
C PHE A 347 29.66 -3.23 -2.47
N ALA A 348 30.30 -2.55 -1.50
CA ALA A 348 29.59 -1.86 -0.44
C ALA A 348 28.70 -0.72 -0.98
N PHE A 349 29.14 -0.02 -2.02
CA PHE A 349 28.32 0.97 -2.72
C PHE A 349 27.06 0.34 -3.33
N SER A 350 27.21 -0.76 -4.07
CA SER A 350 26.07 -1.46 -4.65
C SER A 350 25.05 -1.92 -3.60
N ILE A 351 25.51 -2.41 -2.43
CA ILE A 351 24.63 -2.79 -1.33
C ILE A 351 23.87 -1.58 -0.77
N LYS A 352 24.54 -0.44 -0.55
CA LYS A 352 23.92 0.79 -0.01
C LYS A 352 22.79 1.29 -0.92
N PHE A 353 23.07 1.41 -2.22
CA PHE A 353 22.08 1.87 -3.19
C PHE A 353 20.94 0.87 -3.38
N PHE A 354 21.25 -0.43 -3.38
CA PHE A 354 20.24 -1.48 -3.42
C PHE A 354 19.30 -1.41 -2.20
N ALA A 355 19.83 -1.22 -0.98
CA ALA A 355 19.03 -1.10 0.24
C ALA A 355 18.08 0.10 0.19
N ILE A 356 18.55 1.26 -0.27
CA ILE A 356 17.72 2.47 -0.41
C ILE A 356 16.64 2.24 -1.47
N LEU A 357 17.00 1.64 -2.61
CA LEU A 357 16.04 1.32 -3.66
C LEU A 357 14.93 0.39 -3.15
N VAL A 358 15.30 -0.70 -2.47
CA VAL A 358 14.33 -1.64 -1.88
C VAL A 358 13.42 -0.92 -0.88
N CYS A 359 13.98 -0.04 -0.04
CA CYS A 359 13.20 0.75 0.91
C CYS A 359 12.15 1.64 0.22
N PHE A 360 12.54 2.41 -0.81
CA PHE A 360 11.59 3.25 -1.53
C PHE A 360 10.57 2.43 -2.32
N MET A 361 10.97 1.28 -2.86
CA MET A 361 10.04 0.41 -3.56
C MET A 361 8.99 -0.20 -2.60
N VAL A 362 9.39 -0.59 -1.40
CA VAL A 362 8.45 -0.99 -0.33
C VAL A 362 7.51 0.16 0.02
N ALA A 363 8.03 1.39 0.20
CA ALA A 363 7.22 2.57 0.46
C ALA A 363 6.18 2.82 -0.66
N PHE A 364 6.59 2.67 -1.92
CA PHE A 364 5.72 2.76 -3.09
C PHE A 364 4.61 1.70 -3.06
N LEU A 365 4.94 0.43 -2.86
CA LEU A 365 3.97 -0.67 -2.83
C LEU A 365 2.94 -0.49 -1.69
N LEU A 366 3.39 -0.07 -0.52
CA LEU A 366 2.51 0.21 0.63
C LEU A 366 1.54 1.36 0.34
N ASN A 367 2.03 2.45 -0.25
CA ASN A 367 1.16 3.56 -0.67
C ASN A 367 0.18 3.16 -1.78
N LEU A 368 0.57 2.27 -2.71
CA LEU A 368 -0.37 1.69 -3.68
C LEU A 368 -1.47 0.86 -3.00
N GLN A 369 -1.14 0.08 -1.97
CA GLN A 369 -2.15 -0.66 -1.21
C GLN A 369 -3.14 0.28 -0.50
N SER A 370 -2.62 1.36 0.09
CA SER A 370 -3.45 2.41 0.68
C SER A 370 -4.45 2.98 -0.34
N ILE A 371 -3.97 3.36 -1.52
CA ILE A 371 -4.81 3.87 -2.62
C ILE A 371 -5.90 2.87 -2.97
N ARG A 372 -5.58 1.57 -3.07
CA ARG A 372 -6.60 0.53 -3.32
C ARG A 372 -7.70 0.54 -2.28
N TYR A 373 -7.30 0.42 -1.02
CA TYR A 373 -8.26 0.26 0.06
C TYR A 373 -9.14 1.50 0.21
N TYR A 374 -8.57 2.71 0.07
CA TYR A 374 -9.36 3.94 0.10
C TYR A 374 -10.28 4.09 -1.13
N SER A 375 -9.82 3.68 -2.32
CA SER A 375 -10.66 3.62 -3.53
C SER A 375 -11.87 2.70 -3.32
N HIS A 376 -11.65 1.48 -2.83
CA HIS A 376 -12.74 0.55 -2.49
C HIS A 376 -13.65 1.10 -1.40
N ALA A 377 -13.09 1.67 -0.34
CA ALA A 377 -13.86 2.29 0.74
C ALA A 377 -14.73 3.46 0.25
N SER A 378 -14.24 4.27 -0.70
CA SER A 378 -15.00 5.43 -1.23
C SER A 378 -16.27 5.03 -1.96
N ILE A 379 -16.26 3.84 -2.57
CA ILE A 379 -17.47 3.24 -3.14
C ILE A 379 -18.33 2.64 -2.01
N LEU A 380 -17.73 1.83 -1.13
CA LEU A 380 -18.44 1.07 -0.11
C LEU A 380 -19.16 1.93 0.93
N ILE A 381 -18.59 3.09 1.30
CA ILE A 381 -19.13 3.97 2.35
C ILE A 381 -20.49 4.57 2.02
N ASN A 382 -20.90 4.54 0.75
CA ASN A 382 -22.17 5.11 0.30
C ASN A 382 -23.24 4.04 0.01
N VAL A 383 -22.98 2.78 0.35
CA VAL A 383 -23.94 1.69 0.15
C VAL A 383 -25.03 1.78 1.24
N PRO A 384 -26.33 1.98 0.90
CA PRO A 384 -27.40 2.21 1.87
C PRO A 384 -27.78 0.92 2.60
N LEU A 385 -27.12 0.75 3.73
CA LEU A 385 -27.13 -0.48 4.50
C LEU A 385 -28.46 -0.84 5.14
N LYS A 386 -29.13 0.14 5.73
CA LYS A 386 -30.40 -0.06 6.44
C LYS A 386 -31.52 -0.57 5.52
N LYS A 387 -31.49 -0.23 4.22
CA LYS A 387 -32.48 -0.69 3.23
C LYS A 387 -32.24 -2.14 2.75
N MET A 388 -31.02 -2.66 2.88
CA MET A 388 -30.64 -4.01 2.41
C MET A 388 -30.52 -5.05 3.54
N ALA A 389 -30.81 -4.64 4.78
CA ALA A 389 -30.58 -5.42 6.00
C ALA A 389 -31.50 -6.64 6.19
N HIS A 390 -32.58 -6.80 5.40
CA HIS A 390 -33.53 -7.92 5.60
C HIS A 390 -33.01 -9.30 5.15
N ARG A 391 -31.84 -9.43 4.52
CA ARG A 391 -31.35 -10.75 4.03
C ARG A 391 -29.89 -11.15 4.36
N HIS A 392 -28.99 -10.24 4.75
CA HIS A 392 -27.60 -10.58 5.07
C HIS A 392 -27.05 -9.74 6.23
N GLN A 393 -27.18 -10.27 7.46
CA GLN A 393 -27.19 -9.50 8.70
C GLN A 393 -25.81 -9.22 9.35
N HIS A 394 -24.67 -9.57 8.72
CA HIS A 394 -23.40 -9.64 9.48
C HIS A 394 -22.20 -8.81 8.97
N LEU A 395 -22.25 -8.14 7.81
CA LEU A 395 -21.01 -7.59 7.22
C LEU A 395 -21.26 -6.39 6.31
N THR A 396 -21.26 -5.18 6.89
CA THR A 396 -21.24 -4.01 6.00
C THR A 396 -20.61 -2.76 6.59
N ALA A 397 -21.11 -2.15 7.67
CA ALA A 397 -20.46 -0.97 8.24
C ALA A 397 -19.09 -1.30 8.84
N GLU A 398 -18.98 -2.43 9.54
CA GLU A 398 -17.72 -2.93 10.07
C GLU A 398 -16.75 -3.35 8.96
N TYR A 399 -17.25 -3.91 7.85
CA TYR A 399 -16.43 -4.22 6.68
C TYR A 399 -15.86 -2.95 6.03
N VAL A 400 -16.69 -1.91 5.85
CA VAL A 400 -16.23 -0.61 5.33
C VAL A 400 -15.20 -0.01 6.28
N ALA A 401 -15.46 -0.02 7.59
CA ALA A 401 -14.55 0.50 8.60
C ALA A 401 -13.20 -0.25 8.62
N ASN A 402 -13.23 -1.57 8.46
CA ASN A 402 -12.02 -2.38 8.35
C ASN A 402 -11.26 -2.09 7.05
N THR A 403 -11.98 -1.87 5.94
CA THR A 403 -11.40 -1.48 4.65
C THR A 403 -10.68 -0.13 4.74
N VAL A 404 -11.32 0.88 5.36
CA VAL A 404 -10.71 2.19 5.63
C VAL A 404 -9.49 2.06 6.54
N ASN A 405 -9.59 1.28 7.62
CA ASN A 405 -8.48 1.07 8.55
C ASN A 405 -7.30 0.35 7.92
N ARG A 406 -7.53 -0.66 7.07
CA ARG A 406 -6.47 -1.31 6.29
C ARG A 406 -5.74 -0.30 5.40
N GLY A 407 -6.49 0.53 4.67
CA GLY A 407 -5.91 1.61 3.87
C GLY A 407 -5.03 2.55 4.71
N SER A 408 -5.52 2.93 5.89
CA SER A 408 -4.77 3.80 6.80
C SER A 408 -3.52 3.16 7.41
N TYR A 409 -3.56 1.85 7.72
CA TYR A 409 -2.36 1.13 8.16
C TYR A 409 -1.30 1.06 7.06
N PHE A 410 -1.70 0.74 5.82
CA PHE A 410 -0.79 0.74 4.68
C PHE A 410 -0.20 2.14 4.41
N TRP A 411 -1.01 3.19 4.51
CA TRP A 411 -0.55 4.58 4.38
C TRP A 411 0.47 4.94 5.47
N SER A 412 0.16 4.63 6.73
CA SER A 412 1.04 4.90 7.86
C SER A 412 2.35 4.12 7.78
N LEU A 413 2.29 2.85 7.33
CA LEU A 413 3.50 2.04 7.11
C LEU A 413 4.33 2.59 5.95
N GLY A 414 3.69 3.01 4.84
CA GLY A 414 4.37 3.63 3.70
C GLY A 414 5.08 4.93 4.09
N LEU A 415 4.45 5.78 4.91
CA LEU A 415 5.06 6.98 5.46
C LEU A 415 6.25 6.66 6.39
N ARG A 416 6.15 5.61 7.22
CA ARG A 416 7.28 5.16 8.05
C ARG A 416 8.44 4.61 7.21
N SER A 417 8.16 3.92 6.10
CA SER A 417 9.21 3.50 5.16
C SER A 417 9.93 4.70 4.55
N PHE A 418 9.24 5.82 4.30
CA PHE A 418 9.91 7.07 3.91
C PHE A 418 10.85 7.60 4.99
N TYR A 419 10.42 7.60 6.25
CA TYR A 419 11.32 8.00 7.33
C TYR A 419 12.52 7.07 7.47
N PHE A 420 12.32 5.76 7.32
CA PHE A 420 13.41 4.78 7.33
C PHE A 420 14.39 4.94 6.16
N SER A 421 13.95 5.50 5.03
CA SER A 421 14.85 5.81 3.91
C SER A 421 15.88 6.90 4.25
N PHE A 422 15.62 7.76 5.23
CA PHE A 422 16.51 8.86 5.61
C PHE A 422 17.82 8.35 6.26
N PRO A 423 17.80 7.45 7.27
CA PRO A 423 19.02 6.80 7.74
C PRO A 423 19.79 6.05 6.65
N LEU A 424 19.08 5.35 5.75
CA LEU A 424 19.72 4.66 4.63
C LEU A 424 20.38 5.63 3.65
N PHE A 425 19.79 6.81 3.43
CA PHE A 425 20.42 7.86 2.64
C PHE A 425 21.66 8.43 3.35
N LEU A 426 21.59 8.66 4.66
CA LEU A 426 22.75 9.12 5.44
C LEU A 426 23.87 8.07 5.53
N TRP A 427 23.55 6.79 5.33
CA TRP A 427 24.54 5.72 5.19
C TRP A 427 25.45 5.92 3.97
N ILE A 428 25.01 6.68 2.95
CA ILE A 428 25.85 7.07 1.82
C ILE A 428 27.02 7.93 2.29
N PHE A 429 26.92 8.68 3.39
CA PHE A 429 27.99 9.54 3.92
C PHE A 429 28.84 8.87 5.01
N GLY A 430 28.32 7.80 5.62
CA GLY A 430 29.06 6.92 6.54
C GLY A 430 28.14 6.21 7.55
N PRO A 431 28.65 5.21 8.29
CA PRO A 431 27.88 4.53 9.34
C PRO A 431 27.51 5.45 10.51
N LEU A 432 28.38 6.41 10.86
CA LEU A 432 28.17 7.32 11.99
C LEU A 432 26.93 8.21 11.79
N PRO A 433 26.79 8.97 10.68
CA PRO A 433 25.55 9.70 10.37
C PRO A 433 24.30 8.82 10.36
N MET A 434 24.40 7.61 9.79
CA MET A 434 23.31 6.64 9.76
C MET A 434 22.85 6.26 11.17
N PHE A 435 23.78 5.89 12.05
CA PHE A 435 23.46 5.47 13.42
C PHE A 435 22.82 6.59 14.27
N PHE A 436 23.41 7.78 14.26
CA PHE A 436 22.82 8.92 14.98
C PHE A 436 21.45 9.29 14.42
N SER A 437 21.25 9.16 13.11
CA SER A 437 19.95 9.38 12.50
C SER A 437 18.93 8.30 12.89
N CYS A 438 19.33 7.04 13.10
CA CYS A 438 18.45 6.00 13.63
C CYS A 438 17.99 6.33 15.05
N ILE A 439 18.89 6.79 15.92
CA ILE A 439 18.54 7.23 17.29
C ILE A 439 17.57 8.41 17.24
N ALA A 440 17.90 9.44 16.46
CA ALA A 440 17.05 10.63 16.31
C ALA A 440 15.67 10.28 15.74
N LEU A 441 15.62 9.34 14.79
CA LEU A 441 14.38 8.90 14.18
C LEU A 441 13.52 8.09 15.15
N VAL A 442 14.10 7.16 15.93
CA VAL A 442 13.35 6.44 16.98
C VAL A 442 12.83 7.40 18.03
N PHE A 443 13.62 8.38 18.45
CA PHE A 443 13.16 9.43 19.36
C PHE A 443 11.95 10.18 18.77
N LEU A 444 12.05 10.67 17.53
CA LEU A 444 10.97 11.38 16.86
C LEU A 444 9.71 10.51 16.72
N LEU A 445 9.86 9.25 16.28
CA LEU A 445 8.74 8.31 16.14
C LEU A 445 8.08 8.01 17.48
N TYR A 446 8.85 7.89 18.56
CA TYR A 446 8.32 7.67 19.91
C TYR A 446 7.36 8.78 20.34
N PHE A 447 7.73 10.05 20.10
CA PHE A 447 6.83 11.19 20.37
C PHE A 447 5.61 11.22 19.44
N LEU A 448 5.75 10.75 18.19
CA LEU A 448 4.65 10.71 17.23
C LEU A 448 3.65 9.58 17.52
N ASP A 449 4.13 8.45 18.03
CA ASP A 449 3.33 7.22 18.18
C ASP A 449 2.63 7.14 19.55
N ILE A 450 3.12 7.84 20.56
CA ILE A 450 2.56 7.83 21.92
C ILE A 450 1.53 8.93 22.11
N THR A 451 0.34 8.54 22.55
CA THR A 451 -0.65 9.46 23.07
C THR A 451 -0.25 9.88 24.49
N PHE A 452 0.33 11.06 24.65
CA PHE A 452 0.42 11.68 25.97
C PHE A 452 -1.00 12.08 26.39
N LYS A 453 -1.55 11.40 27.41
CA LYS A 453 -2.70 11.96 28.13
C LYS A 453 -2.19 13.17 28.92
N PHE A 454 -2.08 14.32 28.26
CA PHE A 454 -2.12 15.58 29.00
C PHE A 454 -3.55 15.66 29.54
N GLY A 455 -3.71 15.27 30.80
CA GLY A 455 -4.97 15.38 31.51
C GLY A 455 -5.30 16.85 31.66
N TRP A 456 -6.00 17.41 30.68
CA TRP A 456 -6.88 18.53 31.00
C TRP A 456 -8.14 17.90 31.56
N ALA A 457 -8.30 18.02 32.87
CA ALA A 457 -9.54 17.80 33.56
C ALA A 457 -10.61 18.66 32.87
N VAL A 458 -11.38 18.05 31.97
CA VAL A 458 -12.68 18.57 31.59
C VAL A 458 -13.53 18.32 32.82
N GLY A 459 -13.76 19.40 33.58
CA GLY A 459 -14.59 19.37 34.78
C GLY A 459 -15.89 18.65 34.50
N ALA A 460 -16.17 17.68 35.37
CA ALA A 460 -17.49 17.10 35.51
C ALA A 460 -18.50 18.24 35.67
N VAL A 461 -19.34 18.46 34.67
CA VAL A 461 -20.66 19.00 34.93
C VAL A 461 -21.48 17.78 35.33
N ASP A 462 -21.53 17.54 36.64
CA ASP A 462 -22.41 16.54 37.23
C ASP A 462 -23.85 16.90 36.86
N ASP A 463 -24.46 15.97 36.13
CA ASP A 463 -25.88 15.85 35.92
C ASP A 463 -26.50 15.34 37.24
N ASN A 464 -26.84 16.27 38.14
CA ASN A 464 -27.61 15.93 39.34
C ASN A 464 -29.08 15.71 38.95
N GLY A 465 -29.37 14.47 38.56
CA GLY A 465 -30.71 13.93 38.50
C GLY A 465 -31.35 13.82 39.89
N HIS A 466 -32.61 14.26 39.93
CA HIS A 466 -33.73 13.75 40.75
C HIS A 466 -33.42 13.12 42.11
N ASN A 467 -33.83 13.80 43.18
CA ASN A 467 -34.53 13.16 44.29
C ASN A 467 -35.94 13.74 44.37
N GLY A 468 -36.93 12.85 44.35
CA GLY A 468 -38.33 13.19 44.55
C GLY A 468 -38.64 13.33 46.03
N ASP A 469 -39.55 14.24 46.32
CA ASP A 469 -40.35 14.25 47.55
C ASP A 469 -41.82 14.43 47.12
N GLU A 470 -42.63 13.41 47.40
CA GLU A 470 -44.08 13.51 47.45
C GLU A 470 -44.48 14.23 48.74
N GLU A 471 -45.33 15.26 48.69
CA GLU A 471 -46.41 15.46 49.66
C GLU A 471 -47.44 16.53 49.21
N LEU A 472 -48.66 16.04 48.95
CA LEU A 472 -49.98 16.55 49.34
C LEU A 472 -50.26 18.07 49.44
N GLY A 473 -51.34 18.52 48.79
CA GLY A 473 -52.17 19.61 49.35
C GLY A 473 -52.92 20.54 48.38
N ALA A 474 -54.16 20.18 48.09
CA ALA A 474 -55.35 21.04 48.01
C ALA A 474 -55.36 22.39 47.24
N SER A 475 -56.30 22.46 46.27
CA SER A 475 -57.22 23.58 45.97
C SER A 475 -56.68 25.02 45.85
N SER A 476 -56.86 25.66 44.69
CA SER A 476 -58.03 26.52 44.44
C SER A 476 -57.93 27.29 43.11
N THR A 477 -59.12 27.62 42.64
CA THR A 477 -59.56 28.40 41.47
C THR A 477 -59.03 29.84 41.37
N ARG A 478 -58.63 30.25 40.15
CA ARG A 478 -58.98 31.46 39.34
C ARG A 478 -58.89 32.88 39.96
N PRO A 479 -58.89 33.97 39.14
CA PRO A 479 -59.03 34.05 37.68
C PRO A 479 -57.78 34.44 36.90
#